data_AF-A0A316F5P4-F1
#
_entry.id   AF-A0A316F5P4-F1
#
_cell.length_a   1.000
_cell.length_b   1.000
_cell.length_c   1.000
_cell.angle_alpha   90.00
_cell.angle_beta   90.00
_cell.angle_gamma   90.00
#
_symmetry.space_group_name_H-M   'P 1'
#
loop_
_entity.id
_entity.type
_entity.pdbx_description
1 polymer ?
#
loop_
_entity_poly.entity_id
_entity_poly.type
_entity_poly.pdbx_seq_one_letter_code
_entity_poly.pdbx_strand_id
1 'polypeptide(L)'
;MRRTEVVKVLALIIITLLLLVAATAVLLPMPDAAAEDEVGAEDDAVGRDSAPTTLEGALTAQLLRGEINQRQYGRALGRLAARDDERNPMAVPGTDRPDATA
;
A
#
# COMPACT_ATOMS: atom_id res chain seq x y z
N MET A 1 -43.67 17.52 9.45
CA MET A 1 -42.33 17.69 10.06
C MET A 1 -42.16 19.14 10.44
N ARG A 2 -41.89 19.43 11.72
CA ARG A 2 -41.75 20.81 12.20
C ARG A 2 -40.46 21.40 11.62
N ARG A 3 -40.46 22.65 11.16
CA ARG A 3 -39.26 23.31 10.56
C ARG A 3 -37.99 23.14 11.42
N THR A 4 -38.14 23.14 12.74
CA THR A 4 -37.07 22.92 13.71
C THR A 4 -36.48 21.50 13.70
N GLU A 5 -37.28 20.47 13.35
CA GLU A 5 -36.79 19.09 13.20
C GLU A 5 -35.95 18.96 11.93
N VAL A 6 -36.39 19.58 10.83
CA VAL A 6 -35.64 19.59 9.57
C VAL A 6 -34.29 20.29 9.74
N VAL A 7 -34.26 21.43 10.44
CA VAL A 7 -33.01 22.15 10.75
C VAL A 7 -32.07 21.30 11.61
N LYS A 8 -32.59 20.58 12.61
CA LYS A 8 -31.77 19.69 13.45
C LYS A 8 -31.19 18.51 12.66
N VAL A 9 -32.01 17.85 11.84
CA VAL A 9 -31.56 16.73 11.00
C VAL A 9 -30.51 17.21 9.99
N LEU A 10 -30.74 18.36 9.34
CA LEU A 10 -29.79 18.95 8.40
C LEU A 10 -28.46 19.30 9.09
N ALA A 11 -28.49 19.91 10.28
CA ALA A 11 -27.30 20.22 11.05
C ALA A 11 -26.52 18.95 11.44
N LEU A 12 -27.21 17.89 11.86
CA LEU A 12 -26.59 16.62 12.24
C LEU A 12 -25.92 15.96 11.02
N ILE A 13 -26.57 15.96 9.86
CA ILE A 13 -26.00 15.45 8.61
C ILE A 13 -24.73 16.21 8.22
N ILE A 14 -24.77 17.55 8.26
CA ILE A 14 -23.62 18.39 7.93
C ILE A 14 -22.45 18.13 8.89
N ILE A 15 -22.70 18.07 10.20
CA ILE A 15 -21.66 17.77 11.19
C ILE A 15 -21.06 16.39 10.95
N THR A 16 -21.91 15.39 10.66
CA THR A 16 -21.45 14.02 10.41
C THR A 16 -20.59 13.96 9.14
N LEU A 17 -21.00 14.65 8.08
CA LEU A 17 -20.21 14.77 6.85
C LEU A 17 -18.87 15.48 7.09
N LEU A 18 -18.85 16.57 7.85
CA LEU A 18 -17.63 17.28 8.21
C LEU A 18 -16.66 16.39 9.01
N LEU A 19 -17.17 15.63 9.97
CA LEU A 19 -16.36 14.68 10.73
C LEU A 19 -15.80 13.56 9.85
N LEU A 20 -16.58 13.09 8.88
CA LEU A 20 -16.15 12.06 7.95
C LEU A 20 -15.04 12.59 7.02
N VAL A 21 -15.20 13.81 6.49
CA VAL A 21 -14.17 14.49 5.69
C VAL A 21 -12.90 14.69 6.51
N ALA A 22 -13.00 15.19 7.75
CA ALA A 22 -11.85 15.38 8.63
C ALA A 22 -11.14 14.06 8.94
N ALA A 23 -11.88 12.99 9.20
CA ALA A 23 -11.31 11.67 9.42
C ALA A 23 -10.54 11.16 8.20
N THR A 24 -11.08 11.35 6.99
CA THR A 24 -10.39 10.96 5.75
C THR A 24 -9.21 11.88 5.41
N ALA A 25 -9.24 13.15 5.81
CA ALA A 25 -8.15 14.09 5.58
C ALA A 25 -6.88 13.73 6.35
N VAL A 26 -6.99 13.10 7.52
CA VAL A 26 -5.83 12.60 8.29
C VAL A 26 -5.15 11.41 7.59
N LEU A 27 -5.88 10.64 6.78
CA LEU A 27 -5.33 9.51 6.03
C LEU A 27 -4.71 9.92 4.68
N LEU A 28 -4.97 11.13 4.20
CA LEU A 28 -4.38 11.62 2.96
C LEU A 28 -2.96 12.13 3.25
N PRO A 29 -1.91 11.62 2.57
CA PRO A 29 -0.59 12.21 2.66
C PRO A 29 -0.67 13.67 2.23
N MET A 30 -0.16 14.58 3.07
CA MET A 30 -0.13 16.02 2.78
C MET A 30 0.64 16.22 1.46
N PRO A 31 0.03 16.80 0.41
CA PRO A 31 0.82 17.38 -0.65
C PRO A 31 1.57 18.55 -0.03
N ASP A 32 2.89 18.44 0.03
CA ASP A 32 3.72 19.57 0.40
C ASP A 32 3.32 20.73 -0.51
N ALA A 33 2.73 21.76 0.10
CA ALA A 33 2.61 23.07 -0.50
C ALA A 33 4.02 23.68 -0.56
N ALA A 34 4.89 23.05 -1.35
CA ALA A 34 6.18 23.58 -1.71
C ALA A 34 5.91 24.73 -2.68
N ALA A 35 6.04 25.93 -2.10
CA ALA A 35 6.26 27.20 -2.73
C ALA A 35 6.90 27.09 -4.12
N GLU A 36 6.35 27.88 -5.06
CA GLU A 36 7.08 28.29 -6.24
C GLU A 36 8.34 29.04 -5.79
N ASP A 37 9.53 28.51 -6.11
CA ASP A 37 10.73 29.31 -6.42
C ASP A 37 11.83 28.45 -7.06
N GLU A 38 12.74 29.14 -7.75
CA GLU A 38 13.47 28.76 -8.96
C GLU A 38 14.63 27.75 -8.91
N VAL A 39 14.84 27.11 -10.07
CA VAL A 39 16.10 26.79 -10.79
C VAL A 39 17.36 26.46 -9.97
N GLY A 40 17.78 25.19 -10.04
CA GLY A 40 19.14 24.76 -9.68
C GLY A 40 19.39 23.29 -9.98
N ALA A 41 20.44 23.00 -10.74
CA ALA A 41 20.76 21.71 -11.32
C ALA A 41 21.03 20.57 -10.31
N GLU A 42 20.53 19.39 -10.68
CA GLU A 42 21.13 18.06 -10.48
C GLU A 42 21.60 17.70 -9.06
N ASP A 43 20.66 17.21 -8.26
CA ASP A 43 20.88 15.96 -7.51
C ASP A 43 19.58 15.15 -7.59
N ASP A 44 19.72 13.87 -7.89
CA ASP A 44 18.71 13.03 -8.51
C ASP A 44 17.36 13.03 -7.77
N ALA A 45 16.32 13.36 -8.54
CA ALA A 45 14.93 13.32 -8.16
C ALA A 45 14.47 11.90 -7.76
N VAL A 46 14.75 11.47 -6.52
CA VAL A 46 14.03 10.38 -5.83
C VAL A 46 12.69 10.93 -5.33
N GLY A 47 11.84 11.35 -6.27
CA GLY A 47 10.62 12.10 -5.96
C GLY A 47 9.59 12.12 -7.06
N ARG A 48 9.65 11.18 -8.00
CA ARG A 48 8.59 10.98 -8.99
C ARG A 48 8.04 9.57 -8.86
N ASP A 49 6.80 9.49 -8.36
CA ASP A 49 5.80 8.45 -8.63
C ASP A 49 6.36 7.16 -9.25
N SER A 50 7.21 6.47 -8.51
CA SER A 50 7.84 5.26 -9.02
C SER A 50 6.82 4.15 -8.85
N ALA A 51 5.92 4.06 -9.83
CA ALA A 51 5.00 2.95 -9.93
C ALA A 51 5.80 1.65 -9.75
N PRO A 52 5.34 0.74 -8.88
CA PRO A 52 6.12 -0.44 -8.54
C PRO A 52 6.43 -1.22 -9.82
N THR A 53 7.73 -1.42 -10.07
CA THR A 53 8.23 -2.14 -11.25
C THR A 53 8.22 -3.66 -11.05
N THR A 54 8.00 -4.10 -9.80
CA THR A 54 7.92 -5.50 -9.40
C THR A 54 6.61 -5.77 -8.67
N LEU A 55 6.18 -7.03 -8.69
CA LEU A 55 4.96 -7.47 -7.98
C LEU A 55 5.16 -7.42 -6.46
N GLU A 56 6.35 -7.73 -5.98
CA GLU A 56 6.76 -7.63 -4.58
C GLU A 56 6.70 -6.19 -4.10
N GLY A 57 7.19 -5.25 -4.92
CA GLY A 57 7.11 -3.82 -4.66
C GLY A 57 5.66 -3.34 -4.59
N ALA A 58 4.81 -3.84 -5.49
CA ALA A 58 3.38 -3.50 -5.48
C ALA A 58 2.68 -4.00 -4.20
N LEU A 59 2.96 -5.23 -3.76
CA LEU A 59 2.40 -5.77 -2.51
C LEU A 59 2.91 -5.01 -1.28
N THR A 60 4.18 -4.62 -1.27
CA THR A 60 4.76 -3.82 -0.18
C THR A 60 4.10 -2.44 -0.11
N ALA A 61 3.90 -1.79 -1.26
CA ALA A 61 3.22 -0.50 -1.33
C ALA A 61 1.77 -0.58 -0.84
N GLN A 62 1.03 -1.65 -1.17
CA GLN A 62 -0.33 -1.88 -0.67
C GLN A 62 -0.37 -2.07 0.86
N LEU A 63 0.62 -2.77 1.42
CA LEU A 63 0.74 -2.96 2.87
C LEU A 63 1.02 -1.63 3.58
N LEU A 64 1.94 -0.80 3.03
CA LEU A 64 2.28 0.51 3.58
C LEU A 64 1.11 1.51 3.51
N ARG A 65 0.30 1.43 2.45
CA ARG A 65 -0.95 2.21 2.33
C ARG A 65 -2.09 1.67 3.18
N GLY A 66 -1.92 0.51 3.83
CA GLY A 66 -2.96 -0.12 4.65
C GLY A 66 -4.12 -0.75 3.85
N GLU A 67 -3.95 -0.90 2.53
CA GLU A 67 -4.94 -1.54 1.65
C GLU A 67 -5.04 -3.05 1.90
N ILE A 68 -3.93 -3.65 2.38
CA ILE A 68 -3.86 -5.04 2.83
C ILE A 68 -3.21 -5.10 4.21
N ASN A 69 -3.57 -6.13 4.98
CA ASN A 69 -2.92 -6.42 6.26
C ASN A 69 -1.75 -7.39 6.13
N GLN A 70 -0.97 -7.54 7.20
CA GLN A 70 0.21 -8.40 7.23
C GLN A 70 -0.06 -9.87 6.85
N ARG A 71 -1.21 -10.44 7.26
CA ARG A 71 -1.56 -11.83 6.88
C ARG A 71 -1.86 -11.95 5.40
N GLN A 72 -2.55 -10.97 4.83
CA GLN A 72 -2.86 -10.91 3.40
C GLN A 72 -1.58 -10.74 2.57
N TYR A 73 -0.66 -9.87 3.01
CA TYR A 73 0.66 -9.72 2.41
C TYR A 73 1.43 -11.05 2.39
N GLY A 74 1.57 -11.71 3.54
CA GLY A 74 2.29 -12.99 3.64
C GLY A 74 1.68 -14.08 2.75
N ARG A 75 0.35 -14.17 2.68
CA ARG A 75 -0.35 -15.12 1.80
C ARG A 75 -0.14 -14.80 0.31
N ALA A 76 -0.16 -13.52 -0.06
CA ALA A 76 0.06 -13.10 -1.43
C ALA A 76 1.50 -13.36 -1.87
N LEU A 77 2.47 -12.98 -1.03
CA LEU A 77 3.89 -13.22 -1.26
C LEU A 77 4.22 -14.71 -1.36
N GLY A 78 3.65 -15.55 -0.49
CA GLY A 78 3.84 -17.00 -0.56
C GLY A 78 3.29 -17.63 -1.84
N ARG A 79 2.17 -17.13 -2.38
CA ARG A 79 1.66 -17.58 -3.70
C ARG A 79 2.55 -17.14 -4.85
N LEU A 80 3.19 -15.98 -4.72
CA LEU A 80 4.14 -15.48 -5.72
C LEU A 80 5.38 -16.37 -5.74
N ALA A 81 5.96 -16.64 -4.57
CA ALA A 81 7.10 -17.54 -4.41
C ALA A 81 6.81 -18.95 -4.95
N ALA A 82 5.66 -19.55 -4.60
CA ALA A 82 5.32 -20.88 -5.10
C ALA A 82 5.22 -20.96 -6.64
N ARG A 83 4.74 -19.88 -7.28
CA ARG A 83 4.73 -19.79 -8.76
C ARG A 83 6.12 -19.57 -9.33
N ASP A 84 6.97 -18.85 -8.60
CA ASP A 84 8.35 -18.64 -9.01
C ASP A 84 9.13 -19.97 -8.94
N ASP A 85 8.95 -20.76 -7.87
CA ASP A 85 9.52 -22.11 -7.74
C ASP A 85 9.08 -23.04 -8.88
N GLU A 86 7.82 -22.95 -9.31
CA GLU A 86 7.31 -23.72 -10.45
C GLU A 86 7.91 -23.27 -11.79
N ARG A 87 8.12 -21.96 -11.98
CA ARG A 87 8.69 -21.38 -13.21
C ARG A 87 10.20 -21.50 -13.29
N ASN A 88 10.87 -21.37 -12.16
CA ASN A 88 12.31 -21.28 -12.00
C ASN A 88 12.77 -22.28 -10.93
N PRO A 89 12.64 -23.60 -11.19
CA PRO A 89 13.01 -24.61 -10.21
C PRO A 89 14.51 -24.54 -9.92
N MET A 90 14.86 -24.26 -8.67
CA MET A 90 16.24 -24.30 -8.20
C MET A 90 16.59 -25.69 -7.67
N ALA A 91 17.66 -26.28 -8.18
CA ALA A 91 18.20 -27.52 -7.63
C ALA A 91 18.80 -27.24 -6.24
N VAL A 92 18.31 -27.92 -5.21
CA VAL A 92 18.90 -27.84 -3.87
C VAL A 92 20.15 -28.71 -3.84
N PRO A 93 21.35 -28.15 -3.61
CA PRO A 93 22.57 -28.96 -3.56
C PRO A 93 22.51 -29.93 -2.37
N GLY A 94 22.58 -31.23 -2.63
CA GLY A 94 22.73 -32.27 -1.60
C GLY A 94 21.62 -33.31 -1.47
N THR A 95 20.56 -33.28 -2.29
CA THR A 95 19.55 -34.36 -2.32
C THR A 95 20.04 -35.64 -3.00
N ASP A 96 21.20 -35.59 -3.66
CA ASP A 96 21.81 -36.73 -4.36
C ASP A 96 22.83 -37.50 -3.51
N ARG A 97 22.79 -37.42 -2.16
CA ARG A 97 23.66 -38.32 -1.38
C ARG A 97 23.06 -39.73 -1.48
N PRO A 98 23.66 -40.67 -2.23
CA PRO A 98 23.15 -42.03 -2.25
C PRO A 98 23.24 -42.54 -0.81
N ASP A 99 22.12 -43.09 -0.34
CA ASP A 99 22.05 -43.80 0.93
C ASP A 99 23.25 -44.72 1.03
N ALA A 100 24.14 -44.43 1.96
CA ALA A 100 25.19 -45.33 2.36
C ALA A 100 24.51 -46.50 3.06
N THR A 101 23.99 -47.45 2.28
CA THR A 101 23.60 -48.78 2.75
C THR A 101 24.85 -49.42 3.33
N ALA A 102 24.88 -49.46 4.66
CA ALA A 102 25.76 -50.31 5.46
C ALA A 102 25.40 -51.79 5.31
#